data_AF-A0A962QT70-F1
#
_entry.id   AF-A0A962QT70-F1
#
_cell.length_a   1.000
_cell.length_b   1.000
_cell.length_c   1.000
_cell.angle_alpha   90.00
_cell.angle_beta   90.00
_cell.angle_gamma   90.00
#
_symmetry.space_group_name_H-M   'P 1'
#
loop_
_entity.id
_entity.type
_entity.pdbx_description
1 polymer ?
#
loop_
_entity_poly.entity_id
_entity_poly.type
_entity_poly.pdbx_seq_one_letter_code
_entity_poly.pdbx_strand_id
1 'polypeptide(L)'
;MQELLLLLLPVAAASGWLAARRSARKEKGECVGETGPVYFRGLNHLLNEEPDKAIDAFVEMLEVDSDTVETHLALGNLFRRRGEVERAIRIHQNLIARPALTREQRAQALLELGQDYMRAGLFDRAENLFRELK
;
A
#
# COMPACT_ATOMS: atom_id res chain seq x y z
N MET A 1 -41.38 34.41 -29.73
CA MET A 1 -39.98 33.95 -29.85
C MET A 1 -39.16 34.14 -28.57
N GLN A 2 -39.54 35.07 -27.66
CA GLN A 2 -38.80 35.35 -26.41
C GLN A 2 -39.07 34.32 -25.27
N GLU A 3 -40.25 33.70 -25.22
CA GLU A 3 -40.63 32.68 -24.23
C GLU A 3 -39.71 31.44 -24.23
N LEU A 4 -39.20 31.03 -25.40
CA LEU A 4 -38.29 29.89 -25.54
C LEU A 4 -36.91 30.16 -24.92
N LEU A 5 -36.49 31.42 -24.91
CA LEU A 5 -35.20 31.85 -24.35
C LEU A 5 -35.22 31.81 -22.82
N LEU A 6 -36.38 32.10 -22.21
CA LEU A 6 -36.58 32.01 -20.76
C LEU A 6 -36.60 30.56 -20.26
N LEU A 7 -37.09 29.60 -21.06
CA LEU A 7 -37.11 28.18 -20.71
C LEU A 7 -35.73 27.50 -20.81
N LEU A 8 -34.79 28.05 -21.58
CA LEU A 8 -33.43 27.50 -21.71
C LEU A 8 -32.57 27.72 -20.45
N LEU A 9 -32.80 28.81 -19.71
CA LEU A 9 -32.08 29.13 -18.48
C LEU A 9 -32.20 28.05 -17.38
N PRO A 10 -33.40 27.59 -16.98
CA PRO A 10 -33.52 26.56 -15.95
C PRO A 10 -32.99 25.20 -16.42
N VAL A 11 -33.08 24.88 -17.71
CA VAL A 11 -32.53 23.64 -18.27
C VAL A 11 -31.00 23.65 -18.24
N ALA A 12 -30.37 24.77 -18.59
CA ALA A 12 -28.93 24.96 -18.49
C ALA A 12 -28.45 24.93 -17.02
N ALA A 13 -29.21 25.52 -16.10
CA ALA A 13 -28.92 25.45 -14.67
C ALA A 13 -29.04 24.03 -14.11
N ALA A 14 -30.09 23.30 -14.49
CA ALA A 14 -30.30 21.92 -14.06
C ALA A 14 -29.24 20.98 -14.62
N SER A 15 -28.86 21.13 -15.90
CA SER A 15 -27.81 20.32 -16.52
C SER A 15 -26.43 20.63 -15.95
N GLY A 16 -26.12 21.90 -15.71
CA GLY A 16 -24.91 22.34 -15.02
C GLY A 16 -24.81 21.81 -13.59
N TRP A 17 -25.91 21.84 -12.82
CA TRP A 17 -25.96 21.30 -11.47
C TRP A 17 -25.79 19.77 -11.44
N LEU A 18 -26.41 19.06 -12.38
CA LEU A 18 -26.24 17.62 -12.55
C LEU A 18 -24.80 17.25 -12.93
N ALA A 19 -24.20 17.99 -13.84
CA ALA A 19 -22.80 17.80 -14.24
C ALA A 19 -21.84 18.08 -13.08
N ALA A 20 -22.04 19.18 -12.35
CA ALA A 20 -21.25 19.53 -11.17
C ALA A 20 -21.38 18.48 -10.06
N ARG A 21 -22.58 17.97 -9.80
CA ARG A 21 -22.82 16.93 -8.79
C ARG A 21 -22.19 15.60 -9.16
N ARG A 22 -22.12 15.27 -10.46
CA ARG A 22 -21.40 14.09 -10.95
C ARG A 22 -19.88 14.27 -10.84
N SER A 23 -19.36 15.46 -11.16
CA SER A 23 -17.94 15.78 -11.04
C SER A 23 -17.46 15.74 -9.58
N ALA A 24 -18.19 16.37 -8.67
CA ALA A 24 -17.85 16.39 -7.23
C ALA A 24 -17.88 14.99 -6.59
N ARG A 25 -18.68 14.06 -7.14
CA ARG A 25 -18.71 12.66 -6.69
C ARG A 25 -17.55 11.83 -7.25
N LYS A 26 -17.03 12.22 -8.43
CA LYS A 26 -15.86 11.58 -9.05
C LYS A 26 -14.57 11.96 -8.32
N GLU A 27 -14.40 13.25 -7.97
CA GLU A 27 -13.23 13.72 -7.22
C GLU A 27 -13.14 13.15 -5.79
N LYS A 28 -14.28 12.96 -5.11
CA LYS A 28 -14.28 12.33 -3.77
C LYS A 28 -13.97 10.83 -3.78
N GLY A 29 -14.07 10.16 -4.93
CA GLY A 29 -13.80 8.72 -5.07
C GLY A 29 -12.33 8.38 -5.23
N GLU A 30 -11.54 9.26 -5.84
CA GLU A 30 -10.14 8.97 -6.19
C GLU A 30 -9.16 9.18 -5.01
N CYS A 31 -9.45 10.07 -4.05
CA CYS A 31 -8.55 10.32 -2.91
C CYS A 31 -8.85 9.51 -1.65
N VAL A 32 -10.03 8.89 -1.53
CA VAL A 32 -10.53 8.29 -0.27
C VAL A 32 -10.84 6.78 -0.40
N GLY A 33 -10.80 6.24 -1.62
CA GLY A 33 -11.39 4.94 -1.94
C GLY A 33 -10.67 3.70 -1.39
N GLU A 34 -9.34 3.67 -1.33
CA GLU A 34 -8.60 2.43 -1.00
C GLU A 34 -7.75 2.53 0.28
N THR A 35 -7.11 3.67 0.53
CA THR A 35 -6.22 3.87 1.69
C THR A 35 -6.96 4.26 2.98
N GLY A 36 -8.17 4.82 2.88
CA GLY A 36 -8.96 5.28 4.03
C GLY A 36 -9.23 4.17 5.07
N PRO A 37 -9.78 3.01 4.69
CA PRO A 37 -10.05 1.92 5.63
C PRO A 37 -8.80 1.35 6.32
N VAL A 38 -7.67 1.26 5.60
CA VAL A 38 -6.40 0.76 6.12
C VAL A 38 -5.77 1.77 7.07
N TYR A 39 -5.86 3.07 6.76
CA TYR A 39 -5.41 4.15 7.63
C TYR A 39 -6.12 4.14 8.99
N PHE A 40 -7.45 4.06 8.97
CA PHE A 40 -8.24 4.01 10.20
C PHE A 40 -7.96 2.73 11.01
N ARG A 41 -7.69 1.60 10.33
CA ARG A 41 -7.25 0.36 10.99
C ARG A 41 -5.90 0.54 11.68
N GLY A 42 -4.91 1.13 11.00
CA GLY A 42 -3.58 1.40 11.59
C GLY A 42 -3.66 2.31 12.80
N LEU A 43 -4.45 3.38 12.73
CA LEU A 43 -4.71 4.26 13.88
C LEU A 43 -5.41 3.53 15.03
N ASN A 44 -6.41 2.70 14.73
CA ASN A 44 -7.09 1.92 15.76
C ASN A 44 -6.11 0.97 16.48
N HIS A 45 -5.16 0.36 15.78
CA HIS A 45 -4.13 -0.45 16.42
C HIS A 45 -3.20 0.37 17.33
N LEU A 46 -2.81 1.58 16.92
CA LEU A 46 -2.02 2.48 17.80
C LEU A 46 -2.80 2.86 19.07
N LEU A 47 -4.09 3.17 18.93
CA LEU A 47 -4.95 3.54 20.06
C LEU A 47 -5.16 2.39 21.05
N ASN A 48 -5.06 1.15 20.58
CA ASN A 48 -5.17 -0.06 21.39
C ASN A 48 -3.81 -0.58 21.89
N GLU A 49 -2.74 0.21 21.79
CA GLU A 49 -1.37 -0.17 22.17
C GLU A 49 -0.83 -1.41 21.42
N GLU A 50 -1.27 -1.60 20.17
CA GLU A 50 -0.81 -2.66 19.26
C GLU A 50 0.09 -2.11 18.14
N PRO A 51 1.29 -1.56 18.44
CA PRO A 51 2.11 -0.85 17.47
C PRO A 51 2.54 -1.75 16.30
N ASP A 52 2.76 -3.04 16.53
CA ASP A 52 3.17 -3.96 15.47
C ASP A 52 2.10 -4.14 14.39
N LYS A 53 0.82 -4.22 14.78
CA LYS A 53 -0.30 -4.33 13.82
C LYS A 53 -0.55 -2.99 13.11
N ALA A 54 -0.31 -1.88 13.80
CA ALA A 54 -0.38 -0.56 13.19
C ALA A 54 0.67 -0.41 12.09
N ILE A 55 1.90 -0.86 12.36
CA ILE A 55 3.00 -0.84 11.40
C ILE A 55 2.68 -1.70 10.19
N ASP A 56 2.11 -2.89 10.38
CA ASP A 56 1.65 -3.72 9.26
C ASP A 56 0.61 -3.00 8.39
N ALA A 57 -0.39 -2.36 9.01
CA ALA A 57 -1.41 -1.59 8.29
C ALA A 57 -0.79 -0.39 7.55
N PHE A 58 0.17 0.31 8.14
CA PHE A 58 0.84 1.43 7.45
C PHE A 58 1.79 0.98 6.35
N VAL A 59 2.45 -0.18 6.49
CA VAL A 59 3.24 -0.80 5.42
C VAL A 59 2.35 -1.22 4.25
N GLU A 60 1.12 -1.67 4.53
CA GLU A 60 0.13 -1.97 3.49
C GLU A 60 -0.28 -0.71 2.70
N MET A 61 -0.35 0.45 3.37
CA MET A 61 -0.65 1.74 2.74
C MET A 61 0.51 2.36 1.97
N LEU A 62 1.76 1.99 2.26
CA LEU A 62 2.89 2.47 1.49
C LEU A 62 2.78 1.87 0.08
N GLU A 63 2.48 2.73 -0.89
CA GLU A 63 2.56 2.37 -2.30
C GLU A 63 3.99 1.94 -2.59
N VAL A 64 4.15 0.70 -3.06
CA VAL A 64 5.44 0.17 -3.47
C VAL A 64 5.57 0.43 -4.97
N ASP A 65 6.05 1.62 -5.28
CA ASP A 65 6.55 1.94 -6.61
C ASP A 65 8.04 1.58 -6.72
N SER A 66 8.55 1.48 -7.95
CA SER A 66 9.96 1.19 -8.25
C SER A 66 10.94 2.03 -7.42
N ASP A 67 10.55 3.28 -7.14
CA ASP A 67 11.35 4.29 -6.45
C ASP A 67 11.35 4.11 -4.92
N THR A 68 10.39 3.36 -4.38
CA THR A 68 10.22 3.15 -2.93
C THR A 68 10.67 1.76 -2.46
N VAL A 69 10.97 0.84 -3.39
CA VAL A 69 11.44 -0.53 -3.09
C VAL A 69 12.68 -0.51 -2.19
N GLU A 70 13.65 0.33 -2.50
CA GLU A 70 14.89 0.45 -1.71
C GLU A 70 14.62 0.88 -0.27
N THR A 71 13.62 1.73 -0.06
CA THR A 71 13.22 2.19 1.28
C THR A 71 12.63 1.04 2.08
N HIS A 72 11.80 0.19 1.46
CA HIS A 72 11.21 -0.99 2.11
C HIS A 72 12.28 -2.04 2.47
N LEU A 73 13.23 -2.28 1.57
CA LEU A 73 14.39 -3.16 1.83
C LEU A 73 15.23 -2.63 3.00
N ALA A 74 15.53 -1.34 3.01
CA ALA A 74 16.28 -0.71 4.10
C ALA A 74 15.54 -0.81 5.44
N LEU A 75 14.21 -0.63 5.43
CA LEU A 75 13.38 -0.74 6.62
C LEU A 75 13.35 -2.17 7.18
N GLY A 76 13.15 -3.19 6.33
CA GLY A 76 13.21 -4.59 6.74
C GLY A 76 14.58 -4.94 7.34
N ASN A 77 15.66 -4.50 6.68
CA ASN A 77 17.02 -4.68 7.17
C ASN A 77 17.28 -4.02 8.53
N LEU A 78 16.71 -2.84 8.77
CA LEU A 78 16.80 -2.16 10.07
C LEU A 78 16.14 -2.99 11.17
N PHE A 79 14.93 -3.51 10.94
CA PHE A 79 14.23 -4.35 11.93
C PHE A 79 14.98 -5.65 12.21
N ARG A 80 15.50 -6.33 11.18
CA ARG A 80 16.33 -7.53 11.36
C ARG A 80 17.56 -7.24 12.24
N ARG A 81 18.23 -6.10 12.03
CA ARG A 81 19.41 -5.69 12.82
C ARG A 81 19.08 -5.35 14.27
N ARG A 82 17.88 -4.82 14.54
CA ARG A 82 17.37 -4.56 15.90
C ARG A 82 16.92 -5.82 16.64
N GLY A 83 16.88 -6.96 15.96
CA GLY A 83 16.36 -8.22 16.51
C GLY A 83 14.85 -8.37 16.38
N GLU A 84 14.18 -7.43 15.72
CA GLU A 84 12.75 -7.46 15.41
C GLU A 84 12.51 -8.27 14.12
N VAL A 85 12.92 -9.53 14.13
CA VAL A 85 13.02 -10.38 12.92
C VAL A 85 11.65 -10.65 12.31
N GLU A 86 10.62 -10.86 13.13
CA GLU A 86 9.25 -11.11 12.69
C GLU A 86 8.69 -9.94 11.88
N ARG A 87 9.09 -8.71 12.22
CA ARG A 87 8.69 -7.50 11.50
C ARG A 87 9.42 -7.37 10.18
N ALA A 88 10.71 -7.69 10.15
CA ALA A 88 11.48 -7.75 8.90
C ALA A 88 10.86 -8.75 7.91
N ILE A 89 10.50 -9.95 8.38
CA ILE A 89 9.82 -10.98 7.58
C ILE A 89 8.54 -10.42 6.95
N ARG A 90 7.68 -9.76 7.73
CA ARG A 90 6.42 -9.18 7.22
C ARG A 90 6.67 -8.12 6.15
N ILE A 91 7.64 -7.24 6.37
CA ILE A 91 7.98 -6.17 5.42
C ILE A 91 8.46 -6.77 4.09
N HIS A 92 9.39 -7.73 4.10
CA HIS A 92 9.88 -8.33 2.87
C HIS A 92 8.83 -9.23 2.19
N GLN A 93 7.97 -9.92 2.93
CA GLN A 93 6.82 -10.65 2.36
C GLN A 93 5.84 -9.71 1.64
N ASN A 94 5.47 -8.60 2.30
CA ASN A 94 4.59 -7.59 1.71
C ASN A 94 5.23 -6.96 0.47
N LEU A 95 6.55 -6.74 0.48
CA LEU A 95 7.28 -6.24 -0.67
C LEU A 95 7.16 -7.20 -1.87
N ILE A 96 7.45 -8.49 -1.67
CA ILE A 96 7.42 -9.52 -2.75
C ILE A 96 6.02 -9.71 -3.34
N ALA A 97 4.96 -9.46 -2.57
CA ALA A 97 3.58 -9.59 -3.03
C ALA A 97 3.17 -8.50 -4.06
N ARG A 98 3.99 -7.46 -4.25
CA ARG A 98 3.66 -6.32 -5.11
C ARG A 98 3.98 -6.63 -6.58
N PRO A 99 3.03 -6.40 -7.51
CA PRO A 99 3.20 -6.73 -8.92
C PRO A 99 4.15 -5.79 -9.68
N ALA A 100 4.49 -4.62 -9.12
CA ALA A 100 5.32 -3.60 -9.76
C ALA A 100 6.84 -3.83 -9.66
N LEU A 101 7.27 -4.90 -8.98
CA LEU A 101 8.70 -5.21 -8.80
C LEU A 101 9.34 -5.67 -10.11
N THR A 102 10.52 -5.13 -10.43
CA THR A 102 11.38 -5.74 -11.47
C THR A 102 11.87 -7.12 -11.01
N ARG A 103 12.36 -7.92 -11.96
CA ARG A 103 12.90 -9.25 -11.64
C ARG A 103 14.06 -9.16 -10.66
N GLU A 104 14.94 -8.18 -10.83
CA GLU A 104 16.10 -7.92 -9.97
C GLU A 104 15.64 -7.50 -8.57
N GLN A 105 14.67 -6.58 -8.47
CA GLN A 105 14.11 -6.15 -7.19
C GLN A 105 13.41 -7.29 -6.45
N ARG A 106 12.65 -8.13 -7.16
CA ARG A 106 12.02 -9.32 -6.57
C ARG A 106 13.07 -10.30 -6.06
N ALA A 107 14.14 -10.54 -6.82
CA ALA A 107 15.24 -11.40 -6.39
C ALA A 107 15.95 -10.84 -5.14
N GLN A 108 16.19 -9.53 -5.10
CA GLN A 108 16.74 -8.85 -3.93
C GLN A 108 15.83 -9.02 -2.70
N ALA A 109 14.52 -8.81 -2.85
CA ALA A 109 13.56 -8.96 -1.75
C ALA A 109 13.47 -10.41 -1.25
N LEU A 110 13.49 -11.40 -2.14
CA LEU A 110 13.54 -12.82 -1.79
C LEU A 110 14.83 -13.19 -1.04
N LEU A 111 15.97 -12.62 -1.44
CA LEU A 111 17.24 -12.81 -0.75
C LEU A 111 17.17 -12.26 0.68
N GLU A 112 16.65 -11.04 0.85
CA GLU A 112 16.50 -10.41 2.15
C GLU A 112 15.52 -11.17 3.06
N LEU A 113 14.40 -11.64 2.51
CA LEU A 113 13.46 -12.50 3.25
C LEU A 113 14.12 -13.83 3.68
N GLY A 114 14.94 -14.43 2.80
CA GLY A 114 15.72 -15.61 3.15
C GLY A 114 16.68 -15.36 4.31
N GLN A 115 17.35 -14.20 4.33
CA GLN A 115 18.21 -13.80 5.45
C GLN A 115 17.42 -13.60 6.75
N ASP A 116 16.21 -13.05 6.68
CA ASP A 116 15.35 -12.93 7.85
C ASP A 116 14.99 -14.30 8.42
N TYR A 117 14.60 -15.26 7.57
CA TYR A 117 14.34 -16.62 8.00
C TYR A 117 15.56 -17.30 8.62
N MET A 118 16.75 -17.10 8.06
CA MET A 118 18.00 -17.57 8.68
C MET A 118 18.18 -16.97 10.08
N ARG A 119 17.90 -15.67 10.25
CA ARG A 119 18.02 -14.98 11.54
C ARG A 119 16.99 -15.47 12.57
N ALA A 120 15.81 -15.88 12.11
CA ALA A 120 14.74 -16.45 12.93
C ALA A 120 14.90 -17.97 13.17
N GLY A 121 15.89 -18.62 12.58
CA GLY A 121 16.11 -20.07 12.68
C GLY A 121 15.16 -20.92 11.83
N LEU A 122 14.42 -20.31 10.89
CA LEU A 122 13.48 -20.97 9.98
C LEU A 122 14.20 -21.50 8.73
N PHE A 123 15.16 -22.41 8.93
CA PHE A 123 16.10 -22.84 7.90
C PHE A 123 15.43 -23.50 6.69
N ASP A 124 14.39 -24.31 6.89
CA ASP A 124 13.68 -24.97 5.78
C ASP A 124 13.05 -23.96 4.82
N ARG A 125 12.49 -22.86 5.38
CA ARG A 125 11.89 -21.79 4.57
C ARG A 125 12.95 -20.97 3.86
N ALA A 126 14.07 -20.69 4.52
CA ALA A 126 15.19 -19.99 3.91
C ALA A 126 15.78 -20.79 2.74
N GLU A 127 15.97 -22.10 2.90
CA GLU A 127 16.47 -22.97 1.84
C GLU A 127 15.56 -22.96 0.62
N ASN A 128 14.25 -23.09 0.82
CA ASN A 128 13.28 -23.06 -0.27
C ASN A 128 13.36 -21.75 -1.07
N LEU A 129 13.48 -20.60 -0.39
CA LEU A 129 13.66 -19.31 -1.05
C LEU A 129 14.96 -19.22 -1.83
N PHE A 130 16.09 -19.67 -1.27
CA PHE A 130 17.37 -19.63 -1.96
C PHE A 130 17.42 -20.56 -3.17
N ARG A 131 16.66 -21.65 -3.17
CA ARG A 131 16.50 -22.51 -4.34
C ARG A 131 15.71 -21.84 -5.46
N GLU A 132 14.74 -20.97 -5.15
CA GLU A 132 14.00 -20.19 -6.16
C GLU A 132 14.87 -19.13 -6.84
N LEU A 133 15.94 -18.68 -6.16
CA LEU A 133 16.87 -17.67 -6.67
C LEU A 133 17.96 -18.22 -7.61
N LYS A 134 18.12 -19.55 -7.68
CA LYS A 134 19.16 -20.23 -8.45
C LYS A 134 18.70 -20.55 -9.87
#